data_AF-A0A3L6JHC1-F1
#
_entry.id   AF-A0A3L6JHC1-F1
#
_cell.length_a   1.000
_cell.length_b   1.000
_cell.length_c   1.000
_cell.angle_alpha   90.00
_cell.angle_beta   90.00
_cell.angle_gamma   90.00
#
_symmetry.space_group_name_H-M   'P 1'
#
loop_
_entity.id
_entity.type
_entity.pdbx_description
1 polymer ?
#
loop_
_entity_poly.entity_id
_entity_poly.type
_entity_poly.pdbx_seq_one_letter_code
_entity_poly.pdbx_strand_id
1 'polypeptide(L)'
;MNLSLRNYFNDRAPTKFPGNDRIQSNELRILVKTEVIRGSEQREFRSDFQVKRALRSWRVRTTASIDGSTTGSKSERTRQVFEGEHMLEQPRDFIGNILAVLISKPLRKPDFRVQVMRWRMVVVLETDYYPVTITFDKGVKVEHGDNPQPTIRVRASLDTIIRLVKGATSPIRALLTGGLKVKGLLRHPRATLQFYRLISSSIGG
;
A
#
# COMPACT_ATOMS: atom_id res chain seq x y z
N MET A 1 -25.72 16.12 45.56
CA MET A 1 -24.56 16.98 45.28
C MET A 1 -24.33 16.97 43.78
N ASN A 2 -24.64 18.08 43.11
CA ASN A 2 -24.53 18.27 41.67
C ASN A 2 -23.18 18.92 41.35
N LEU A 3 -22.35 18.28 40.53
CA LEU A 3 -21.16 18.91 39.93
C LEU A 3 -21.30 18.90 38.41
N SER A 4 -21.61 20.09 37.90
CA SER A 4 -21.61 20.50 36.51
C SER A 4 -20.16 20.71 36.05
N LEU A 5 -19.75 20.06 34.96
CA LEU A 5 -18.50 20.35 34.27
C LEU A 5 -18.82 20.93 32.89
N ARG A 6 -18.81 22.27 32.85
CA ARG A 6 -18.81 23.09 31.64
C ARG A 6 -17.41 23.10 31.01
N ASN A 7 -17.41 22.98 29.68
CA ASN A 7 -16.66 23.77 28.70
C ASN A 7 -15.20 24.11 28.99
N TYR A 8 -14.29 23.36 28.36
CA TYR A 8 -12.96 23.83 27.97
C TYR A 8 -12.66 23.31 26.55
N PHE A 9 -13.07 24.05 25.53
CA PHE A 9 -12.36 24.03 24.24
C PHE A 9 -12.21 25.48 23.78
N ASN A 10 -10.95 25.89 23.84
CA ASN A 10 -10.47 27.23 23.65
C ASN A 10 -10.00 27.39 22.21
N ASP A 11 -10.35 28.53 21.63
CA ASP A 11 -9.99 29.00 20.30
C ASP A 11 -8.47 28.97 20.06
N ARG A 12 -8.05 28.42 18.92
CA ARG A 12 -6.78 28.78 18.29
C ARG A 12 -6.96 28.98 16.79
N ALA A 13 -6.74 30.23 16.39
CA ALA A 13 -6.68 30.71 15.02
C ALA A 13 -5.49 30.14 14.23
N PRO A 14 -5.55 30.11 12.89
CA PRO A 14 -4.54 29.52 12.03
C PRO A 14 -3.30 30.42 11.87
N THR A 15 -2.12 29.86 12.13
CA THR A 15 -0.82 30.48 11.80
C THR A 15 -0.50 30.29 10.31
N LYS A 16 -0.31 31.42 9.61
CA LYS A 16 0.19 31.52 8.24
C LYS A 16 1.65 31.08 8.18
N PHE A 17 1.99 30.14 7.29
CA PHE A 17 3.37 29.81 6.92
C PHE A 17 3.79 30.67 5.72
N PRO A 18 4.96 31.33 5.74
CA PRO A 18 5.49 32.04 4.58
C PRO A 18 6.33 31.10 3.69
N GLY A 19 6.21 31.33 2.38
CA GLY A 19 7.25 31.18 1.35
C GLY A 19 7.93 29.82 1.20
N ASN A 20 7.64 29.12 0.11
CA ASN A 20 8.68 28.31 -0.51
C ASN A 20 8.60 28.37 -2.05
N ASP A 21 9.78 28.45 -2.62
CA ASP A 21 10.06 28.94 -3.96
C ASP A 21 9.59 28.05 -5.10
N ARG A 22 9.42 28.70 -6.25
CA ARG A 22 9.16 28.15 -7.58
C ARG A 22 10.08 26.95 -7.89
N ILE A 23 9.49 25.76 -7.94
CA ILE A 23 10.05 24.64 -8.70
C ILE A 23 9.37 24.66 -10.06
N GLN A 24 10.13 25.01 -11.10
CA GLN A 24 9.69 24.85 -12.49
C GLN A 24 9.49 23.35 -12.78
N SER A 25 8.24 22.93 -12.86
CA SER A 25 7.86 21.61 -13.38
C SER A 25 7.96 21.63 -14.90
N ASN A 26 8.91 20.88 -15.46
CA ASN A 26 8.91 20.49 -16.88
C ASN A 26 7.67 19.62 -17.13
N GLU A 27 6.63 20.20 -17.72
CA GLU A 27 5.48 19.44 -18.22
C GLU A 27 5.90 18.58 -19.42
N LEU A 28 6.02 17.27 -19.19
CA LEU A 28 5.97 16.28 -20.26
C LEU A 28 4.55 16.26 -20.84
N ARG A 29 4.36 16.91 -22.00
CA ARG A 29 3.13 16.78 -22.79
C ARG A 29 3.09 15.42 -23.46
N ILE A 30 2.33 14.49 -22.88
CA ILE A 30 1.99 13.22 -23.54
C ILE A 30 0.88 13.52 -24.56
N LEU A 31 1.25 13.52 -25.84
CA LEU A 31 0.30 13.64 -26.96
C LEU A 31 -0.33 12.26 -27.20
N VAL A 32 -1.53 12.05 -26.65
CA VAL A 32 -2.30 10.82 -26.87
C VAL A 32 -3.08 10.96 -28.17
N LYS A 33 -2.54 10.40 -29.27
CA LYS A 33 -3.26 10.30 -30.53
C LYS A 33 -4.21 9.10 -30.47
N THR A 34 -5.52 9.36 -30.50
CA THR A 34 -6.54 8.29 -30.49
C THR A 34 -7.00 8.03 -31.92
N GLU A 35 -6.59 6.90 -32.48
CA GLU A 35 -7.03 6.46 -33.81
C GLU A 35 -8.21 5.49 -33.69
N VAL A 36 -9.25 5.72 -34.49
CA VAL A 36 -10.47 4.92 -34.50
C VAL A 36 -10.54 4.21 -35.84
N ILE A 37 -10.37 2.88 -35.84
CA ILE A 37 -10.21 2.06 -37.06
C ILE A 37 -11.50 1.27 -37.33
N ARG A 38 -12.04 1.35 -38.55
CA ARG A 38 -13.07 0.43 -39.08
C ARG A 38 -12.69 0.00 -40.49
N GLY A 39 -12.33 -1.27 -40.66
CA GLY A 39 -11.87 -1.79 -41.95
C GLY A 39 -10.59 -1.08 -42.42
N SER A 40 -10.51 -0.77 -43.71
CA SER A 40 -9.38 -0.09 -44.37
C SER A 40 -9.49 1.44 -44.42
N GLU A 41 -10.51 2.05 -43.81
CA GLU A 41 -10.65 3.51 -43.76
C GLU A 41 -10.04 4.08 -42.47
N GLN A 42 -9.03 4.95 -42.61
CA GLN A 42 -8.50 5.79 -41.53
C GLN A 42 -9.16 7.18 -41.59
N ARG A 43 -9.70 7.65 -40.46
CA ARG A 43 -10.13 9.05 -40.27
C ARG A 43 -9.52 9.62 -39.01
N GLU A 44 -8.96 10.80 -39.12
CA GLU A 44 -8.36 11.55 -38.02
C GLU A 44 -9.42 12.47 -37.38
N PHE A 45 -9.62 12.35 -36.07
CA PHE A 45 -10.58 13.17 -35.33
C PHE A 45 -9.85 14.22 -34.50
N ARG A 46 -10.22 15.49 -34.66
CA ARG A 46 -9.51 16.65 -34.06
C ARG A 46 -10.12 17.15 -32.74
N SER A 47 -11.16 16.52 -32.21
CA SER A 47 -11.77 16.93 -30.93
C SER A 47 -12.39 15.79 -30.14
N ASP A 48 -12.35 15.89 -28.82
CA ASP A 48 -12.88 14.90 -27.86
C ASP A 48 -14.38 14.61 -28.04
N PHE A 49 -15.13 15.59 -28.55
CA PHE A 49 -16.57 15.45 -28.77
C PHE A 49 -16.88 14.49 -29.94
N GLN A 50 -16.04 14.47 -30.97
CA GLN A 50 -16.20 13.55 -32.11
C GLN A 50 -15.87 12.10 -31.73
N VAL A 51 -14.89 11.92 -30.83
CA VAL A 51 -14.49 10.59 -30.31
C VAL A 51 -15.64 9.96 -29.52
N LYS A 52 -16.29 10.71 -28.62
CA LYS A 52 -17.40 10.19 -27.79
C LYS A 52 -18.62 9.71 -28.57
N ARG A 53 -18.88 10.28 -29.76
CA ARG A 53 -20.00 9.88 -30.62
C ARG A 53 -19.69 8.63 -31.45
N ALA A 54 -18.43 8.41 -31.83
CA ALA A 54 -17.99 7.20 -32.54
C ALA A 54 -17.89 5.96 -31.63
N LEU A 55 -17.70 6.16 -30.32
CA LEU A 55 -17.47 5.09 -29.33
C LEU A 55 -18.67 4.19 -29.00
N ARG A 56 -19.86 4.40 -29.57
CA ARG A 56 -21.05 3.58 -29.26
C ARG A 56 -21.17 2.27 -30.07
N SER A 57 -20.30 2.00 -31.04
CA SER A 57 -20.36 0.74 -31.82
C SER A 57 -19.01 0.15 -32.25
N TRP A 58 -17.87 0.68 -31.78
CA TRP A 58 -16.54 0.35 -32.33
C TRP A 58 -15.57 -0.16 -31.25
N ARG A 59 -14.78 -1.20 -31.56
CA ARG A 59 -13.66 -1.67 -30.74
C ARG A 59 -12.49 -0.69 -30.87
N VAL A 60 -12.11 -0.05 -29.76
CA VAL A 60 -10.95 0.85 -29.72
C VAL A 60 -9.68 0.02 -29.50
N ARG A 61 -8.65 0.25 -30.31
CA ARG A 61 -7.30 -0.24 -30.06
C ARG A 61 -6.41 0.98 -29.85
N THR A 62 -6.00 1.23 -28.61
CA THR A 62 -5.08 2.32 -28.28
C THR A 62 -3.66 1.86 -28.57
N THR A 63 -3.01 2.43 -29.58
CA THR A 63 -1.59 2.20 -29.85
C THR A 63 -0.81 3.43 -29.47
N ALA A 64 0.11 3.30 -28.52
CA ALA A 64 1.11 4.33 -28.24
C ALA A 64 2.30 4.13 -29.19
N SER A 65 2.51 5.05 -30.12
CA SER A 65 3.76 5.14 -30.89
C SER A 65 4.66 6.18 -30.22
N ILE A 66 5.93 5.82 -30.00
CA ILE A 66 6.97 6.73 -29.55
C ILE A 66 7.90 6.91 -30.74
N ASP A 67 7.65 7.95 -31.54
CA ASP A 67 8.55 8.31 -32.63
C ASP A 67 9.75 9.06 -32.05
N GLY A 68 10.88 8.36 -32.00
CA GLY A 68 12.18 8.90 -31.65
C GLY A 68 13.22 8.40 -32.63
N SER A 69 13.36 9.08 -33.77
CA SER A 69 14.52 8.94 -34.64
C SER A 69 15.71 9.61 -33.96
N THR A 70 16.59 8.81 -33.37
CA THR A 70 17.94 9.27 -33.03
C THR A 70 18.92 8.15 -33.33
N THR A 71 19.76 8.46 -34.31
CA THR A 71 20.87 7.70 -34.86
C THR A 71 21.88 7.35 -33.76
N GLY A 72 22.24 6.06 -33.71
CA GLY A 72 23.55 5.57 -33.26
C GLY A 72 24.12 6.09 -31.94
N SER A 73 23.79 5.42 -30.83
CA SER A 73 24.78 5.25 -29.77
C SER A 73 24.59 3.92 -29.07
N LYS A 74 25.68 3.17 -29.05
CA LYS A 74 25.87 1.83 -28.51
C LYS A 74 25.77 1.90 -26.98
N SER A 75 24.57 2.06 -26.44
CA SER A 75 24.35 1.99 -25.00
C SER A 75 24.27 0.52 -24.61
N GLU A 76 25.31 0.03 -23.94
CA GLU A 76 25.19 -1.03 -22.93
C GLU A 76 24.09 -0.61 -21.95
N ARG A 77 22.84 -0.93 -22.32
CA ARG A 77 21.71 -0.94 -21.41
C ARG A 77 21.99 -2.06 -20.43
N THR A 78 22.73 -1.67 -19.40
CA THR A 78 22.65 -2.16 -18.03
C THR A 78 21.33 -2.90 -17.86
N ARG A 79 21.40 -4.24 -17.98
CA ARG A 79 20.41 -5.14 -17.42
C ARG A 79 20.50 -4.94 -15.91
N GLN A 80 19.91 -3.86 -15.40
CA GLN A 80 19.34 -3.88 -14.07
C GLN A 80 18.16 -4.86 -14.19
N VAL A 81 18.51 -6.14 -14.09
CA VAL A 81 17.58 -7.20 -13.76
C VAL A 81 16.89 -6.69 -12.50
N PHE A 82 15.60 -6.42 -12.62
CA PHE A 82 14.73 -6.15 -11.49
C PHE A 82 14.76 -7.39 -10.58
N GLU A 83 15.77 -7.50 -9.72
CA GLU A 83 15.78 -8.36 -8.53
C GLU A 83 14.79 -7.78 -7.48
N GLY A 84 13.58 -7.48 -7.93
CA GLY A 84 12.57 -6.73 -7.19
C GLY A 84 11.39 -7.55 -6.70
N GLU A 85 11.36 -8.87 -6.95
CA GLU A 85 10.15 -9.67 -6.76
C GLU A 85 10.13 -10.62 -5.55
N HIS A 86 11.22 -10.75 -4.78
CA HIS A 86 11.21 -11.60 -3.58
C HIS A 86 11.41 -10.79 -2.29
N MET A 87 10.58 -9.77 -2.07
CA MET A 87 10.52 -9.08 -0.76
C MET A 87 9.67 -9.82 0.28
N LEU A 88 8.90 -10.82 -0.13
CA LEU A 88 8.07 -11.67 0.71
C LEU A 88 8.41 -13.12 0.38
N GLU A 89 9.03 -13.81 1.34
CA GLU A 89 9.09 -15.27 1.29
C GLU A 89 7.68 -15.80 1.55
N GLN A 90 7.16 -16.63 0.64
CA GLN A 90 5.84 -17.21 0.80
C GLN A 90 5.89 -18.36 1.83
N PRO A 91 5.13 -18.27 2.92
CA PRO A 91 5.03 -19.36 3.88
C PRO A 91 4.34 -20.59 3.29
N ARG A 92 4.67 -21.78 3.80
CA ARG A 92 3.96 -23.02 3.43
C ARG A 92 2.65 -23.19 4.21
N ASP A 93 2.43 -22.39 5.25
CA ASP A 93 1.26 -22.49 6.11
C ASP A 93 0.10 -21.58 5.65
N PHE A 94 -1.13 -22.01 5.96
CA PHE A 94 -2.35 -21.34 5.51
C PHE A 94 -2.53 -19.93 6.09
N ILE A 95 -2.33 -19.77 7.40
CA ILE A 95 -2.50 -18.47 8.08
C ILE A 95 -1.41 -17.49 7.62
N GLY A 96 -0.17 -17.97 7.55
CA GLY A 96 0.96 -17.24 7.00
C GLY A 96 0.69 -16.76 5.59
N ASN A 97 0.10 -17.60 4.73
CA ASN A 97 -0.22 -17.20 3.35
C ASN A 97 -1.27 -16.09 3.30
N ILE A 98 -2.31 -16.18 4.13
CA ILE A 98 -3.31 -15.10 4.26
C ILE A 98 -2.63 -13.79 4.69
N LEU A 99 -1.74 -13.85 5.67
CA LEU A 99 -1.02 -12.68 6.18
C LEU A 99 -0.05 -12.12 5.14
N ALA A 100 0.68 -12.97 4.41
CA ALA A 100 1.57 -12.57 3.34
C ALA A 100 0.81 -11.82 2.24
N VAL A 101 -0.38 -12.33 1.85
CA VAL A 101 -1.27 -11.64 0.90
C VAL A 101 -1.71 -10.28 1.45
N LEU A 102 -2.11 -10.19 2.73
CA LEU A 102 -2.50 -8.93 3.34
C LEU A 102 -1.38 -7.90 3.37
N ILE A 103 -0.17 -8.34 3.72
CA ILE A 103 1.00 -7.47 3.85
C ILE A 103 1.55 -7.08 2.47
N SER A 104 1.37 -7.92 1.45
CA SER A 104 1.81 -7.61 0.09
C SER A 104 1.12 -6.37 -0.50
N LYS A 105 -0.16 -6.15 -0.17
CA LYS A 105 -0.96 -5.02 -0.70
C LYS A 105 -0.31 -3.65 -0.43
N PRO A 106 -0.03 -3.25 0.83
CA PRO A 106 0.61 -1.97 1.09
C PRO A 106 2.06 -1.91 0.60
N LEU A 107 2.76 -3.05 0.51
CA LEU A 107 4.14 -3.10 0.00
C LEU A 107 4.26 -2.86 -1.52
N ARG A 108 3.16 -2.90 -2.27
CA ARG A 108 3.14 -2.47 -3.68
C ARG A 108 3.45 -0.99 -3.86
N LYS A 109 3.24 -0.17 -2.82
CA LYS A 109 3.54 1.27 -2.85
C LYS A 109 5.04 1.47 -2.58
N PRO A 110 5.82 2.06 -3.50
CA PRO A 110 7.27 2.16 -3.38
C PRO A 110 7.70 2.95 -2.13
N ASP A 111 7.00 4.04 -1.81
CA ASP A 111 7.31 4.86 -0.63
C ASP A 111 7.10 4.09 0.67
N PHE A 112 6.03 3.30 0.74
CA PHE A 112 5.72 2.49 1.91
C PHE A 112 6.72 1.35 2.08
N ARG A 113 7.12 0.73 0.97
CA ARG A 113 8.16 -0.32 0.93
C ARG A 113 9.49 0.18 1.50
N VAL A 114 9.93 1.38 1.11
CA VAL A 114 11.14 2.01 1.66
C VAL A 114 11.04 2.24 3.16
N GLN A 115 9.85 2.61 3.68
CA GLN A 115 9.64 2.75 5.12
C GLN A 115 9.75 1.41 5.84
N VAL A 116 9.10 0.36 5.32
CA VAL A 116 9.10 -0.97 5.95
C VAL A 116 10.50 -1.59 5.98
N MET A 117 11.34 -1.37 4.97
CA MET A 117 12.74 -1.86 4.94
C MET A 117 13.64 -1.29 6.05
N ARG A 118 13.21 -0.19 6.70
CA ARG A 118 13.93 0.42 7.83
C ARG A 118 13.46 -0.12 9.17
N TRP A 119 12.40 -0.92 9.20
CA TRP A 119 11.87 -1.46 10.45
C TRP A 119 12.77 -2.61 10.92
N ARG A 120 12.93 -2.71 12.25
CA ARG A 120 13.74 -3.70 12.95
C ARG A 120 12.91 -4.24 14.10
N MET A 121 11.98 -5.14 13.78
CA MET A 121 11.04 -5.66 14.78
C MET A 121 10.58 -7.07 14.42
N VAL A 122 10.23 -7.84 15.46
CA VAL A 122 9.62 -9.16 15.33
C VAL A 122 8.22 -9.10 15.93
N VAL A 123 7.22 -9.46 15.14
CA VAL A 123 5.83 -9.53 15.57
C VAL A 123 5.40 -10.98 15.59
N VAL A 124 4.98 -11.49 16.75
CA VAL A 124 4.36 -12.80 16.86
C VAL A 124 2.86 -12.62 16.90
N LEU A 125 2.15 -13.22 15.96
CA LEU A 125 0.70 -13.32 15.94
C LEU A 125 0.27 -14.66 16.56
N GLU A 126 -0.22 -14.61 17.80
CA GLU A 126 -0.88 -15.73 18.45
C GLU A 126 -2.29 -15.90 17.88
N THR A 127 -2.53 -17.02 17.20
CA THR A 127 -3.86 -17.42 16.73
C THR A 127 -4.39 -18.58 17.56
N ASP A 128 -5.65 -18.96 17.32
CA ASP A 128 -6.27 -20.11 17.99
C ASP A 128 -5.69 -21.46 17.50
N TYR A 129 -4.92 -21.48 16.40
CA TYR A 129 -4.35 -22.69 15.81
C TYR A 129 -2.86 -22.83 16.08
N TYR A 130 -2.08 -21.82 15.70
CA TYR A 130 -0.64 -21.77 15.90
C TYR A 130 -0.12 -20.33 15.81
N PRO A 131 1.03 -20.03 16.44
CA PRO A 131 1.68 -18.74 16.30
C PRO A 131 2.29 -18.59 14.89
N VAL A 132 2.21 -17.36 14.37
CA VAL A 132 2.89 -16.95 13.14
C VAL A 132 3.84 -15.80 13.47
N THR A 133 5.09 -15.94 13.09
CA THR A 133 6.11 -14.91 13.28
C THR A 133 6.27 -14.08 12.02
N ILE A 134 6.26 -12.76 12.17
CA ILE A 134 6.51 -11.78 11.12
C ILE A 134 7.76 -11.00 11.49
N THR A 135 8.82 -11.17 10.70
CA THR A 135 10.11 -10.52 10.92
C THR A 135 10.28 -9.36 9.96
N PHE A 136 10.52 -8.17 10.51
CA PHE A 136 10.83 -6.95 9.78
C PHE A 136 12.30 -6.61 9.95
N ASP A 137 13.05 -6.74 8.87
CA ASP A 137 14.45 -6.35 8.79
C ASP A 137 14.73 -5.74 7.40
N LYS A 138 15.52 -6.38 6.53
CA LYS A 138 15.72 -5.97 5.12
C LYS A 138 14.55 -6.35 4.19
N GLY A 139 13.36 -6.53 4.74
CA GLY A 139 12.20 -7.07 4.06
C GLY A 139 11.17 -7.54 5.07
N VAL A 140 10.18 -8.29 4.59
CA VAL A 140 9.18 -8.92 5.44
C VAL A 140 9.23 -10.42 5.23
N LYS A 141 9.50 -11.15 6.32
CA LYS A 141 9.47 -12.61 6.35
C LYS A 141 8.28 -13.06 7.20
N VAL A 142 7.49 -14.00 6.69
CA VAL A 142 6.38 -14.61 7.42
C VAL A 142 6.68 -16.09 7.60
N GLU A 143 6.72 -16.55 8.83
CA GLU A 143 7.10 -17.92 9.18
C GLU A 143 6.13 -18.51 10.21
N HIS A 144 5.86 -19.80 10.08
CA HIS A 144 5.20 -20.57 11.13
C HIS A 144 6.12 -20.71 12.35
N GLY A 145 5.56 -20.51 13.53
CA GLY A 145 6.27 -20.73 14.80
C GLY A 145 6.27 -19.52 15.71
N ASP A 146 6.75 -19.74 16.93
CA ASP A 146 6.91 -18.70 17.93
C ASP A 146 8.34 -18.15 17.93
N ASN A 147 8.49 -16.90 18.35
CA ASN A 147 9.78 -16.31 18.66
C ASN A 147 9.83 -16.05 20.17
N PRO A 148 10.86 -16.52 20.90
CA PRO A 148 10.96 -16.35 22.35
C PRO A 148 11.19 -14.90 22.78
N GLN A 149 11.65 -14.04 21.87
CA GLN A 149 11.95 -12.63 22.13
C GLN A 149 11.24 -11.72 21.12
N PRO A 150 9.89 -11.73 21.07
CA PRO A 150 9.17 -10.90 20.13
C PRO A 150 9.20 -9.44 20.58
N THR A 151 9.32 -8.51 19.63
CA THR A 151 9.15 -7.07 19.92
C THR A 151 7.71 -6.80 20.33
N ILE A 152 6.76 -7.43 19.64
CA ILE A 152 5.32 -7.32 19.91
C ILE A 152 4.69 -8.69 19.78
N ARG A 153 3.76 -8.99 20.68
CA ARG A 153 2.92 -10.17 20.60
C ARG A 153 1.47 -9.74 20.42
N VAL A 154 0.85 -10.17 19.34
CA VAL A 154 -0.53 -9.83 18.98
C VAL A 154 -1.35 -11.10 19.08
N ARG A 155 -2.39 -11.10 19.91
CA ARG A 155 -3.33 -12.22 20.00
C ARG A 155 -4.59 -11.88 19.24
N ALA A 156 -5.01 -12.74 18.33
CA ALA A 156 -6.20 -12.56 17.53
C ALA A 156 -6.83 -13.92 17.20
N SER A 157 -8.16 -13.99 17.22
CA SER A 157 -8.84 -15.19 16.73
C SER A 157 -8.76 -15.29 15.21
N LEU A 158 -8.87 -16.51 14.66
CA LEU A 158 -8.89 -16.67 13.19
C LEU A 158 -10.06 -15.90 12.55
N ASP A 159 -11.23 -15.89 13.20
CA ASP A 159 -12.39 -15.09 12.76
C ASP A 159 -12.03 -13.61 12.64
N THR A 160 -11.35 -13.06 13.65
CA THR A 160 -10.91 -11.65 13.63
C THR A 160 -9.97 -11.38 12.45
N ILE A 161 -9.01 -12.27 12.20
CA ILE A 161 -8.08 -12.16 11.07
C ILE A 161 -8.88 -12.17 9.74
N ILE A 162 -9.79 -13.12 9.55
CA ILE A 162 -10.62 -13.19 8.35
C ILE A 162 -11.47 -11.92 8.17
N ARG A 163 -12.06 -11.39 9.24
CA ARG A 163 -12.86 -10.16 9.19
C ARG A 163 -12.01 -8.94 8.85
N LEU A 164 -10.76 -8.88 9.33
CA LEU A 164 -9.79 -7.86 8.94
C LEU A 164 -9.43 -8.00 7.45
N VAL A 165 -9.15 -9.22 6.97
CA VAL A 165 -8.82 -9.49 5.56
C VAL A 165 -9.94 -9.04 4.63
N LYS A 166 -11.19 -9.33 5.00
CA LYS A 166 -12.39 -8.97 4.23
C LYS A 166 -12.77 -7.49 4.34
N GLY A 167 -12.07 -6.71 5.17
CA GLY A 167 -12.46 -5.33 5.48
C GLY A 167 -13.78 -5.19 6.24
N ALA A 168 -14.31 -6.30 6.80
CA ALA A 168 -15.54 -6.31 7.57
C ALA A 168 -15.39 -5.69 8.97
N THR A 169 -14.15 -5.58 9.46
CA THR A 169 -13.80 -4.84 10.68
C THR A 169 -12.51 -4.07 10.46
N SER A 170 -12.33 -2.95 11.17
CA SER A 170 -11.08 -2.20 11.17
C SER A 170 -10.14 -2.69 12.30
N PRO A 171 -8.82 -2.47 12.19
CA PRO A 171 -7.88 -2.87 13.25
C PRO A 171 -8.17 -2.18 14.57
N ILE A 172 -8.56 -0.90 14.54
CA ILE A 172 -8.96 -0.14 15.73
C ILE A 172 -10.19 -0.81 16.36
N ARG A 173 -11.21 -1.10 15.55
CA ARG A 173 -12.45 -1.70 16.06
C ARG A 173 -12.17 -3.07 16.68
N ALA A 174 -11.36 -3.90 16.02
CA ALA A 174 -10.95 -5.20 16.55
C ALA A 174 -10.19 -5.08 17.89
N LEU A 175 -9.33 -4.07 18.03
CA LEU A 175 -8.64 -3.77 19.29
C LEU A 175 -9.61 -3.35 20.40
N LEU A 176 -10.53 -2.43 20.09
CA LEU A 176 -11.52 -1.91 21.05
C LEU A 176 -12.52 -2.97 21.51
N THR A 177 -12.91 -3.89 20.61
CA THR A 177 -13.81 -4.99 20.95
C THR A 177 -13.08 -6.19 21.57
N GLY A 178 -11.76 -6.10 21.77
CA GLY A 178 -10.94 -7.17 22.35
C GLY A 178 -10.68 -8.37 21.44
N GLY A 179 -11.07 -8.30 20.16
CA GLY A 179 -10.77 -9.33 19.15
C GLY A 179 -9.30 -9.34 18.72
N LEU A 180 -8.61 -8.21 18.90
CA LEU A 180 -7.17 -8.05 18.80
C LEU A 180 -6.62 -7.61 20.16
N LYS A 181 -5.62 -8.31 20.71
CA LYS A 181 -4.92 -7.90 21.94
C LYS A 181 -3.44 -7.75 21.64
N VAL A 182 -2.86 -6.58 21.94
CA VAL A 182 -1.45 -6.30 21.66
C VAL A 182 -0.67 -6.23 22.98
N LYS A 183 0.20 -7.21 23.21
CA LYS A 183 1.18 -7.20 24.29
C LYS A 183 2.48 -6.55 23.79
N GLY A 184 3.12 -5.77 24.66
CA GLY A 184 4.34 -5.03 24.33
C GLY A 184 4.11 -3.57 23.88
N LEU A 185 2.86 -3.10 23.88
CA LEU A 185 2.50 -1.72 23.49
C LEU A 185 3.28 -0.66 24.30
N LEU A 186 3.40 -0.84 25.61
CA LEU A 186 4.12 0.10 26.49
C LEU A 186 5.64 0.00 26.34
N ARG A 187 6.16 -1.19 26.01
CA ARG A 187 7.60 -1.45 25.90
C ARG A 187 8.16 -0.97 24.57
N HIS A 188 7.39 -1.12 23.49
CA HIS A 188 7.81 -0.80 22.13
C HIS A 188 6.73 -0.01 21.37
N PRO A 189 6.36 1.21 21.81
CA PRO A 189 5.25 1.98 21.24
C PRO A 189 5.47 2.32 19.76
N ARG A 190 6.73 2.58 19.35
CA ARG A 190 7.09 2.84 17.95
C ARG A 190 6.80 1.64 17.06
N ALA A 191 7.18 0.43 17.50
CA ALA A 191 6.93 -0.80 16.77
C ALA A 191 5.42 -1.07 16.67
N THR A 192 4.64 -0.77 17.73
CA THR A 192 3.20 -0.98 17.69
C THR A 192 2.52 -0.03 16.73
N LEU A 193 2.95 1.22 16.68
CA LEU A 193 2.47 2.18 15.68
C LEU A 193 2.84 1.75 14.26
N GLN A 194 4.06 1.24 14.04
CA GLN A 194 4.48 0.70 12.75
C GLN A 194 3.62 -0.49 12.31
N PHE A 195 3.42 -1.47 13.19
CA PHE A 195 2.55 -2.62 12.92
C PHE A 195 1.11 -2.18 12.64
N TYR A 196 0.57 -1.25 13.43
CA TYR A 196 -0.76 -0.70 13.21
C TYR A 196 -0.89 -0.01 11.84
N ARG A 197 0.10 0.82 11.47
CA ARG A 197 0.15 1.47 10.14
C ARG A 197 0.15 0.44 9.02
N LEU A 198 0.90 -0.66 9.17
CA LEU A 198 0.91 -1.74 8.18
C LEU A 198 -0.49 -2.34 7.99
N ILE A 199 -1.12 -2.81 9.07
CA ILE A 199 -2.43 -3.48 8.98
C ILE A 199 -3.52 -2.53 8.49
N SER A 200 -3.54 -1.28 8.97
CA SER A 200 -4.51 -0.28 8.49
C SER A 200 -4.35 0.03 7.00
N SER A 201 -3.10 0.05 6.49
CA SER A 201 -2.82 0.28 5.07
C SER A 201 -3.25 -0.89 4.17
N SER A 202 -3.37 -2.10 4.74
CA SER A 202 -3.84 -3.29 4.02
C SER A 202 -5.35 -3.32 3.81
N ILE A 203 -6.12 -2.57 4.62
CA ILE A 203 -7.58 -2.62 4.67
C ILE A 203 -8.22 -1.40 3.97
N GLY A 204 -7.55 -0.25 3.96
CA GLY A 204 -8.06 1.00 3.37
C GLY A 204 -7.68 1.25 1.90
N GLY A 205 -7.58 0.19 1.09
CA GLY A 205 -7.24 0.26 -0.33
C GLY A 205 -8.41 -0.09 -1.24
#